data_AF-A0A9E2KCF3-F1
#
_entry.id   AF-A0A9E2KCF3-F1
#
_cell.length_a   1.000
_cell.length_b   1.000
_cell.length_c   1.000
_cell.angle_alpha   90.00
_cell.angle_beta   90.00
_cell.angle_gamma   90.00
#
_symmetry.space_group_name_H-M   'P 1'
#
loop_
_entity.id
_entity.type
_entity.pdbx_description
1 polymer ?
#
loop_
_entity_poly.entity_id
_entity_poly.type
_entity_poly.pdbx_seq_one_letter_code
_entity_poly.pdbx_strand_id
1 'polypeptide(L)'
;MRRYTKLSTLESSQFKDILNFFFDRCDKVNIYFPNVIKGNLSEEITTFKNKFLAATHIIEASDELGNLEETLAEKEGFSMIIASLTPEVKALLLEMKPQLRLSLGLISGDKVLFYLGDEDECVIEADENSDVFTSTLFKSFQII
;
A
#
# COMPACT_ATOMS: atom_id res chain seq x y z
N MET A 1 -13.54 -8.99 -9.84
CA MET A 1 -12.48 -9.69 -10.57
C MET A 1 -11.15 -9.38 -9.91
N ARG A 2 -10.28 -10.38 -9.75
CA ARG A 2 -8.94 -10.21 -9.15
C ARG A 2 -7.87 -10.54 -10.18
N ARG A 3 -6.80 -9.74 -10.17
CA ARG A 3 -5.59 -9.99 -10.97
C ARG A 3 -4.35 -9.92 -10.09
N TYR A 4 -3.38 -10.78 -10.36
CA TYR A 4 -2.20 -10.97 -9.51
C TYR A 4 -0.90 -11.02 -10.30
N THR A 5 0.17 -10.49 -9.70
CA THR A 5 1.54 -10.79 -10.09
C THR A 5 2.44 -10.83 -8.84
N LYS A 6 3.65 -11.34 -9.00
CA LYS A 6 4.68 -11.29 -7.95
C LYS A 6 5.32 -9.91 -7.92
N LEU A 7 5.41 -9.28 -6.75
CA LEU A 7 6.03 -7.97 -6.59
C LEU A 7 7.50 -7.97 -7.03
N SER A 8 8.25 -9.04 -6.73
CA SER A 8 9.64 -9.24 -7.15
C SER A 8 9.86 -9.31 -8.66
N THR A 9 8.79 -9.53 -9.45
CA THR A 9 8.86 -9.58 -10.92
C THR A 9 8.59 -8.23 -11.59
N LEU A 10 8.14 -7.23 -10.81
CA LEU A 10 7.87 -5.90 -11.32
C LEU A 10 9.17 -5.07 -11.34
N GLU A 11 9.43 -4.43 -12.48
CA GLU A 11 10.46 -3.39 -12.54
C GLU A 11 10.04 -2.18 -11.70
N SER A 12 11.01 -1.45 -11.13
CA SER A 12 10.69 -0.28 -10.30
C SER A 12 9.95 0.82 -11.07
N SER A 13 10.20 0.95 -12.38
CA SER A 13 9.45 1.84 -13.28
C SER A 13 7.98 1.42 -13.36
N GLN A 14 7.73 0.15 -13.69
CA GLN A 14 6.39 -0.41 -13.78
C GLN A 14 5.63 -0.28 -12.45
N PHE A 15 6.31 -0.52 -11.32
CA PHE A 15 5.71 -0.34 -10.00
C PHE A 15 5.22 1.10 -9.76
N LYS A 16 6.05 2.09 -10.11
CA LYS A 16 5.68 3.51 -9.99
C LYS A 16 4.52 3.88 -10.92
N ASP A 17 4.50 3.34 -12.14
CA ASP A 17 3.41 3.58 -13.08
C ASP A 17 2.08 3.02 -12.54
N ILE A 18 2.11 1.85 -11.89
CA ILE A 18 0.95 1.26 -11.23
C ILE A 18 0.47 2.14 -10.07
N LEU A 19 1.38 2.61 -9.20
CA LEU A 19 1.02 3.50 -8.09
C LEU A 19 0.36 4.78 -8.59
N ASN A 20 0.98 5.45 -9.58
CA ASN A 20 0.42 6.66 -10.18
C ASN A 20 -0.96 6.42 -10.80
N PHE A 21 -1.16 5.28 -11.46
CA PHE A 21 -2.47 4.92 -12.02
C PHE A 21 -3.57 4.86 -10.95
N PHE A 22 -3.27 4.37 -9.74
CA PHE A 22 -4.22 4.28 -8.64
C PHE A 22 -4.34 5.55 -7.81
N PHE A 23 -3.35 6.44 -7.80
CA PHE A 23 -3.41 7.71 -7.07
C PHE A 23 -4.51 8.67 -7.54
N ASP A 24 -4.99 8.51 -8.76
CA ASP A 24 -6.13 9.27 -9.30
C ASP A 24 -7.49 8.59 -9.01
N ARG A 25 -7.48 7.37 -8.48
CA ARG A 25 -8.67 6.53 -8.25
C ARG A 25 -8.91 6.23 -6.77
N CYS A 26 -7.89 6.37 -5.95
CA CYS A 26 -7.92 6.08 -4.53
C CYS A 26 -7.76 7.39 -3.74
N ASP A 27 -8.45 7.48 -2.61
CA ASP A 27 -8.39 8.60 -1.68
C ASP A 27 -7.54 8.29 -0.44
N LYS A 28 -7.35 7.00 -0.12
CA LYS A 28 -6.60 6.57 1.07
C LYS A 28 -5.59 5.46 0.76
N VAL A 29 -4.63 5.30 1.66
CA VAL A 29 -3.72 4.16 1.74
C VAL A 29 -3.80 3.56 3.13
N ASN A 30 -3.79 2.24 3.23
CA ASN A 30 -3.49 1.54 4.48
C ASN A 30 -2.11 0.88 4.39
N ILE A 31 -1.33 0.91 5.47
CA ILE A 31 -0.03 0.24 5.54
C ILE A 31 0.06 -0.54 6.85
N TYR A 32 0.52 -1.79 6.76
CA TYR A 32 0.86 -2.59 7.93
C TYR A 32 2.36 -2.50 8.21
N PHE A 33 2.69 -1.96 9.38
CA PHE A 33 4.05 -1.91 9.88
C PHE A 33 4.28 -3.01 10.92
N PRO A 34 5.26 -3.91 10.74
CA PRO A 34 5.57 -4.90 11.77
C PRO A 34 6.03 -4.21 13.06
N ASN A 35 5.51 -4.64 14.21
CA ASN A 35 5.87 -4.13 15.53
C ASN A 35 7.30 -4.53 15.91
N VAL A 36 7.78 -5.66 15.39
CA VAL A 36 9.15 -6.14 15.58
C VAL A 36 9.79 -6.33 14.23
N ILE A 37 10.74 -5.45 13.90
CA ILE A 37 11.46 -5.51 12.63
C ILE A 37 12.82 -6.19 12.85
N LYS A 38 12.95 -7.45 12.45
CA LYS A 38 14.19 -8.24 12.57
C LYS A 38 14.96 -8.26 11.26
N GLY A 39 16.29 -8.23 11.33
CA GLY A 39 17.18 -8.37 10.16
C GLY A 39 17.68 -7.05 9.59
N ASN A 40 18.29 -7.13 8.41
CA ASN A 40 18.99 -6.05 7.72
C ASN A 40 18.10 -4.90 7.21
N LEU A 41 16.78 -5.08 7.14
CA LEU A 41 15.83 -4.07 6.67
C LEU A 41 15.19 -3.25 7.81
N SER A 42 15.60 -3.48 9.06
CA SER A 42 15.01 -2.86 10.27
C SER A 42 15.08 -1.33 10.26
N GLU A 43 16.23 -0.78 9.88
CA GLU A 43 16.44 0.67 9.83
C GLU A 43 15.65 1.33 8.68
N GLU A 44 15.59 0.69 7.51
CA GLU A 44 14.86 1.22 6.35
C GLU A 44 13.35 1.25 6.61
N ILE A 45 12.77 0.19 7.19
CA ILE A 45 11.35 0.14 7.53
C ILE A 45 11.02 1.17 8.62
N THR A 46 11.85 1.27 9.66
CA THR A 46 11.68 2.28 10.72
C THR A 46 11.74 3.70 10.15
N THR A 47 12.71 3.98 9.28
CA THR A 47 12.87 5.28 8.63
C THR A 47 11.65 5.62 7.77
N PHE A 48 11.18 4.67 6.97
CA PHE A 48 10.00 4.86 6.14
C PHE A 48 8.75 5.10 7.00
N LYS A 49 8.54 4.31 8.07
CA LYS A 49 7.43 4.49 9.02
C LYS A 49 7.43 5.90 9.62
N ASN A 50 8.58 6.38 10.07
CA ASN A 50 8.70 7.72 10.67
C ASN A 50 8.40 8.83 9.66
N LYS A 51 8.92 8.72 8.43
CA LYS A 51 8.61 9.67 7.36
C LYS A 51 7.13 9.64 6.97
N PHE A 52 6.53 8.45 6.93
CA PHE A 52 5.12 8.26 6.66
C PHE A 52 4.26 8.94 7.73
N LEU A 53 4.50 8.65 9.01
CA LEU A 53 3.81 9.30 10.13
C LEU A 53 3.93 10.82 10.12
N ALA A 54 5.09 11.35 9.73
CA ALA A 54 5.29 12.79 9.57
C ALA A 54 4.48 13.37 8.40
N ALA A 55 4.46 12.68 7.25
CA ALA A 55 3.72 13.08 6.06
C ALA A 55 2.19 13.01 6.25
N THR A 56 1.71 12.13 7.13
CA THR A 56 0.28 12.01 7.44
C THR A 56 -0.19 13.01 8.50
N HIS A 57 0.73 13.80 9.09
CA HIS A 57 0.46 14.67 10.24
C HIS A 57 -0.16 13.95 11.45
N ILE A 58 -0.09 12.61 11.50
CA ILE A 58 -0.61 11.77 12.59
C ILE A 58 0.19 12.00 13.90
N ILE A 59 1.34 12.67 13.83
CA ILE A 59 2.20 12.99 14.98
C ILE A 59 1.47 13.83 16.07
N GLU A 60 0.35 14.48 15.77
CA GLU A 60 -0.39 15.31 16.75
C GLU A 60 -1.58 14.63 17.44
N ALA A 61 -1.93 13.39 17.10
CA ALA A 61 -3.11 12.73 17.65
C ALA A 61 -2.84 11.26 18.04
N SER A 62 -2.05 11.06 19.11
CA SER A 62 -1.92 9.75 19.74
C SER A 62 -3.25 9.14 20.18
N ASP A 63 -4.25 10.00 20.44
CA ASP A 63 -5.58 9.62 20.90
C ASP A 63 -6.55 9.24 19.76
N GLU A 64 -6.25 9.60 18.49
CA GLU A 64 -7.09 9.26 17.34
C GLU A 64 -6.68 7.95 16.64
N LEU A 65 -5.44 7.50 16.84
CA LEU A 65 -4.96 6.21 16.34
C LEU A 65 -5.80 5.03 16.87
N GLY A 66 -6.32 5.13 18.10
CA GLY A 66 -7.18 4.11 18.70
C GLY A 66 -8.60 4.05 18.14
N ASN A 67 -9.03 5.05 17.34
CA ASN A 67 -10.37 5.08 16.72
C ASN A 67 -10.34 4.79 15.21
N LEU A 68 -9.15 4.69 14.60
CA LEU A 68 -8.98 4.34 13.18
C LEU A 68 -8.86 2.83 12.93
N GLU A 69 -9.12 2.02 13.97
CA GLU A 69 -8.97 0.56 14.02
C GLU A 69 -10.18 -0.21 13.45
N GLU A 70 -11.11 0.44 12.73
CA GLU A 70 -12.24 -0.29 12.15
C GLU A 70 -11.94 -0.81 10.73
N THR A 71 -11.81 -2.15 10.68
CA THR A 71 -12.17 -3.03 9.55
C THR A 71 -11.09 -3.48 8.56
N LEU A 72 -9.90 -3.85 9.01
CA LEU A 72 -9.12 -4.89 8.33
C LEU A 72 -8.36 -5.71 9.38
N ALA A 73 -8.65 -7.02 9.44
CA ALA A 73 -8.23 -7.96 10.48
C ALA A 73 -6.84 -7.64 11.05
N GLU A 74 -6.77 -7.40 12.36
CA GLU A 74 -5.51 -7.22 13.09
C GLU A 74 -4.55 -8.35 12.73
N LYS A 75 -3.45 -8.02 12.05
CA LYS A 75 -2.36 -8.97 11.84
C LYS A 75 -1.54 -8.98 13.12
N GLU A 76 -1.52 -10.10 13.84
CA GLU A 76 -0.81 -10.23 15.11
C GLU A 76 0.64 -9.74 14.98
N GLY A 77 1.02 -8.76 15.80
CA GLY A 77 2.36 -8.17 15.76
C GLY A 77 2.59 -7.08 14.71
N PHE A 78 1.54 -6.47 14.16
CA PHE A 78 1.62 -5.32 13.24
C PHE A 78 0.81 -4.13 13.75
N SER A 79 1.18 -2.92 13.34
CA SER A 79 0.40 -1.68 13.46
C SER A 79 -0.17 -1.32 12.09
N MET A 80 -1.49 -1.17 11.97
CA MET A 80 -2.11 -0.65 10.75
C MET A 80 -2.24 0.87 10.84
N ILE A 81 -1.89 1.58 9.77
CA ILE A 81 -2.13 3.02 9.64
C ILE A 81 -2.90 3.26 8.35
N ILE A 82 -4.05 3.93 8.47
CA ILE A 82 -4.83 4.41 7.32
C ILE A 82 -4.60 5.92 7.21
N ALA A 83 -4.32 6.41 6.01
CA ALA A 83 -4.09 7.82 5.77
C ALA A 83 -4.64 8.27 4.42
N SER A 84 -4.97 9.56 4.32
CA SER A 84 -5.32 10.19 3.05
C SER A 84 -4.10 10.21 2.11
N LEU A 85 -4.33 10.00 0.82
CA LEU A 85 -3.29 10.09 -0.22
C LEU A 85 -2.98 11.56 -0.56
N THR A 86 -2.42 12.30 0.39
CA THR A 86 -1.93 13.67 0.16
C THR A 86 -0.73 13.65 -0.81
N PRO A 87 -0.36 14.81 -1.41
CA PRO A 87 0.84 14.88 -2.25
C PRO A 87 2.11 14.36 -1.58
N GLU A 88 2.27 14.60 -0.27
CA GLU A 88 3.41 14.14 0.53
C GLU A 88 3.41 12.61 0.69
N VAL A 89 2.25 12.03 0.98
CA VAL A 89 2.09 10.57 1.09
C VAL A 89 2.34 9.90 -0.26
N LYS A 90 1.79 10.45 -1.35
CA LYS A 90 2.01 9.96 -2.72
C LYS A 90 3.50 9.99 -3.09
N ALA A 91 4.19 11.09 -2.79
CA ALA A 91 5.63 11.21 -3.02
C ALA A 91 6.42 10.15 -2.24
N LEU A 92 6.08 9.92 -0.97
CA LEU A 92 6.73 8.91 -0.15
C LEU A 92 6.54 7.49 -0.69
N LEU A 93 5.33 7.15 -1.14
CA LEU A 93 5.02 5.84 -1.71
C LEU A 93 5.81 5.59 -3.01
N LEU A 94 6.03 6.62 -3.84
CA LEU A 94 6.85 6.52 -5.05
C LEU A 94 8.35 6.34 -4.76
N GLU A 95 8.81 6.74 -3.59
CA GLU A 95 10.18 6.50 -3.12
C GLU A 95 10.36 5.13 -2.45
N MET A 96 9.25 4.42 -2.18
CA MET A 96 9.29 3.12 -1.53
C MET A 96 10.02 2.10 -2.43
N LYS A 97 11.02 1.42 -1.86
CA LYS A 97 11.68 0.31 -2.54
C LYS A 97 10.79 -0.93 -2.47
N PRO A 98 10.46 -1.61 -3.59
CA PRO A 98 9.62 -2.81 -3.59
C PRO A 98 10.13 -3.93 -2.66
N GLN A 99 11.45 -4.02 -2.50
CA GLN A 99 12.12 -4.98 -1.62
C GLN A 99 11.84 -4.80 -0.13
N LEU A 100 11.22 -3.68 0.29
CA LEU A 100 10.79 -3.49 1.69
C LEU A 100 9.64 -4.42 2.08
N ARG A 101 8.91 -4.98 1.09
CA ARG A 101 7.83 -5.96 1.30
C ARG A 101 6.84 -5.53 2.40
N LEU A 102 6.52 -4.24 2.44
CA LEU A 102 5.50 -3.72 3.32
C LEU A 102 4.14 -4.08 2.73
N SER A 103 3.24 -4.58 3.58
CA SER A 103 1.86 -4.77 3.15
C SER A 103 1.17 -3.42 3.12
N LEU A 104 0.65 -3.04 1.95
CA LEU A 104 -0.10 -1.80 1.78
C LEU A 104 -1.28 -2.00 0.85
N GLY A 105 -2.33 -1.20 1.00
CA GLY A 105 -3.44 -1.16 0.07
C GLY A 105 -3.85 0.26 -0.28
N LEU A 106 -4.26 0.48 -1.52
CA LEU A 106 -4.85 1.74 -1.97
C LEU A 106 -6.37 1.57 -2.01
N ILE A 107 -7.06 2.51 -1.37
CA ILE A 107 -8.48 2.43 -1.04
C ILE A 107 -9.22 3.56 -1.77
N SER A 108 -10.34 3.23 -2.38
CA SER A 108 -11.33 4.15 -2.94
C SER A 108 -12.61 4.06 -2.12
N GLY A 109 -12.89 5.06 -1.30
CA GLY A 109 -13.99 5.01 -0.34
C GLY A 109 -13.74 3.92 0.71
N ASP A 110 -14.48 2.81 0.61
CA ASP A 110 -14.34 1.64 1.49
C ASP A 110 -13.77 0.40 0.76
N LYS A 111 -13.44 0.54 -0.54
CA LYS A 111 -12.97 -0.59 -1.37
C LYS A 111 -11.47 -0.51 -1.58
N VAL A 112 -10.76 -1.58 -1.21
CA VAL A 112 -9.34 -1.77 -1.58
C VAL A 112 -9.29 -2.14 -3.06
N LEU A 113 -8.60 -1.33 -3.88
CA LEU A 113 -8.46 -1.57 -5.32
C LEU A 113 -7.11 -2.18 -5.70
N PHE A 114 -6.08 -1.90 -4.90
CA PHE A 114 -4.72 -2.36 -5.10
C PHE A 114 -4.14 -2.76 -3.76
N TYR A 115 -3.46 -3.90 -3.68
CA TYR A 115 -2.82 -4.38 -2.46
C TYR A 115 -1.47 -5.04 -2.76
N LEU A 116 -0.49 -4.73 -1.91
CA LEU A 116 0.79 -5.41 -1.83
C LEU A 116 0.82 -6.25 -0.55
N GLY A 117 1.24 -7.50 -0.67
CA GLY A 117 1.48 -8.38 0.47
C GLY A 117 2.96 -8.50 0.81
N ASP A 118 3.25 -8.79 2.07
CA ASP A 118 4.59 -9.10 2.57
C ASP A 118 5.13 -10.44 2.01
N GLU A 119 4.22 -11.30 1.52
CA GLU A 119 4.53 -12.55 0.81
C GLU A 119 4.81 -12.36 -0.69
N ASP A 120 5.34 -11.19 -1.09
CA ASP A 120 5.71 -10.87 -2.48
C ASP A 120 4.49 -10.77 -3.43
N GLU A 121 3.34 -10.41 -2.89
CA GLU A 121 2.08 -10.34 -3.64
C GLU A 121 1.81 -8.93 -4.16
N CYS A 122 1.27 -8.84 -5.37
CA CYS A 122 0.75 -7.60 -5.94
C CYS A 122 -0.60 -7.92 -6.60
N VAL A 123 -1.68 -7.43 -6.00
CA VAL A 123 -3.06 -7.78 -6.32
C VAL A 123 -3.85 -6.53 -6.71
N ILE A 124 -4.69 -6.67 -7.72
CA ILE A 124 -5.67 -5.66 -8.14
C ILE A 124 -7.06 -6.27 -8.04
N GLU A 125 -7.97 -5.54 -7.40
CA GLU A 125 -9.35 -5.94 -7.22
C GLU A 125 -10.29 -4.83 -7.71
N ALA A 126 -11.04 -5.14 -8.75
CA ALA A 126 -12.05 -4.23 -9.29
C ALA A 126 -13.23 -5.03 -9.87
N ASP A 127 -14.30 -4.34 -10.24
CA ASP A 127 -15.44 -5.00 -10.88
C ASP A 127 -15.04 -5.50 -12.27
N GLU A 128 -15.71 -6.54 -12.78
CA GLU A 128 -15.35 -7.17 -14.06
C GLU A 128 -15.37 -6.18 -15.24
N ASN A 129 -16.29 -5.21 -15.19
CA ASN A 129 -16.44 -4.16 -16.20
C ASN A 129 -15.61 -2.89 -15.90
N SER A 130 -14.70 -2.94 -14.93
CA SER A 130 -13.90 -1.78 -14.55
C SER A 130 -12.88 -1.41 -15.63
N ASP A 131 -12.72 -0.10 -15.85
CA ASP A 131 -11.70 0.49 -16.72
C ASP A 131 -10.27 0.12 -16.29
N VAL A 132 -10.05 -0.19 -15.01
CA VAL A 132 -8.77 -0.67 -14.46
C VAL A 132 -8.21 -1.79 -15.33
N PHE A 133 -9.03 -2.78 -15.66
CA PHE A 133 -8.59 -3.98 -16.39
C PHE A 133 -8.43 -3.77 -17.91
N THR A 134 -8.79 -2.59 -18.42
CA THR A 134 -8.52 -2.16 -19.80
C THR A 134 -7.10 -1.62 -19.97
N SER A 135 -6.45 -1.20 -18.88
CA SER A 135 -5.09 -0.68 -18.89
C SER A 135 -4.08 -1.74 -19.33
N THR A 136 -3.14 -1.35 -20.19
CA THR A 136 -2.06 -2.24 -20.62
C THR A 136 -1.07 -2.58 -19.50
N LEU A 137 -1.06 -1.79 -18.41
CA LEU A 137 -0.19 -2.00 -17.25
C LEU A 137 -0.40 -3.37 -16.60
N PHE A 138 -1.63 -3.91 -16.70
CA PHE A 138 -2.04 -5.13 -16.01
C PHE A 138 -2.24 -6.32 -16.93
N LYS A 139 -1.71 -6.27 -18.16
CA LYS A 139 -1.77 -7.38 -19.13
C LYS A 139 -0.98 -8.61 -18.69
N SER A 140 0.12 -8.41 -17.95
CA SER A 140 0.96 -9.49 -17.44
C SER A 140 0.40 -10.14 -16.17
N PHE A 141 -0.60 -9.53 -15.53
CA PHE A 141 -1.18 -10.07 -14.31
C PHE A 141 -2.07 -11.27 -14.64
N GLN A 142 -1.95 -12.32 -13.84
CA GLN A 142 -2.76 -13.52 -13.93
C GLN A 142 -4.15 -13.28 -13.35
N ILE A 143 -5.18 -13.87 -13.95
CA ILE A 143 -6.55 -13.83 -13.43
C ILE A 143 -6.66 -14.87 -12.32
N ILE A 144 -7.24 -14.50 -11.17
CA ILE A 144 -7.57 -15.39 -10.05
C ILE A 144 -9.09 -15.50 -9.93
#